data_AF-A0A956LEZ3-F1
#
_entry.id   AF-A0A956LEZ3-F1
#
_cell.length_a   1.000
_cell.length_b   1.000
_cell.length_c   1.000
_cell.angle_alpha   90.00
_cell.angle_beta   90.00
_cell.angle_gamma   90.00
#
_symmetry.space_group_name_H-M   'P 1'
#
loop_
_entity.id
_entity.type
_entity.pdbx_description
1 polymer ?
#
loop_
_entity_poly.entity_id
_entity_poly.type
_entity_poly.pdbx_seq_one_letter_code
_entity_poly.pdbx_strand_id
1 'polypeptide(L)'
;MRAITNEARVGYATFFRHYADKEELLDDLAAREIAELLGKSMPVFAADDTRRACVALFEYIARRRSLWRALLTGGAAPILRARFVEHGRQVASEFGTVASPDASPIDLRVTHATAATIEIIAWWLGQAEALPIEQIAGILDRLVITPTLAEA
;
A
#
# COMPACT_ATOMS: atom_id res chain seq x y z
N MET A 1 12.79 20.11 -28.65
CA MET A 1 12.82 19.23 -27.47
C MET A 1 14.25 19.13 -26.90
N ARG A 2 14.82 20.25 -26.44
CA ARG A 2 16.14 20.32 -25.79
C ARG A 2 15.95 21.20 -24.55
N ALA A 3 15.84 20.61 -23.36
CA ALA A 3 16.19 21.20 -22.06
C ALA A 3 15.70 20.34 -20.88
N ILE A 4 16.13 19.08 -20.75
CA ILE A 4 16.10 18.35 -19.45
C ILE A 4 17.27 17.35 -19.40
N THR A 5 18.52 17.80 -19.59
CA THR A 5 19.69 16.89 -19.62
C THR A 5 20.90 17.32 -18.80
N ASN A 6 20.71 18.08 -17.71
CA ASN A 6 21.86 18.53 -16.92
C ASN A 6 21.91 18.21 -15.42
N GLU A 7 20.87 17.67 -14.77
CA GLU A 7 20.95 17.37 -13.32
C GLU A 7 21.03 15.88 -12.93
N ALA A 8 20.82 14.93 -13.86
CA ALA A 8 20.75 13.50 -13.51
C ALA A 8 21.73 12.60 -14.30
N ARG A 9 22.78 13.16 -14.91
CA ARG A 9 23.62 12.41 -15.87
C ARG A 9 24.55 11.34 -15.29
N VAL A 10 24.77 11.33 -13.98
CA VAL A 10 25.66 10.32 -13.34
C VAL A 10 24.86 9.22 -12.62
N GLY A 11 23.65 9.52 -12.12
CA GLY A 11 22.78 8.53 -11.49
C GLY A 11 22.06 7.61 -12.49
N TYR A 12 21.64 8.13 -13.64
CA TYR A 12 20.80 7.40 -14.59
C TYR A 12 21.52 6.23 -15.30
N ALA A 13 22.77 6.43 -15.73
CA ALA A 13 23.50 5.39 -16.47
C ALA A 13 23.97 4.21 -15.61
N THR A 14 24.14 4.42 -14.30
CA THR A 14 24.59 3.39 -13.36
C THR A 14 23.41 2.66 -12.70
N PHE A 15 22.24 3.31 -12.55
CA PHE A 15 21.02 2.67 -12.02
C PHE A 15 20.38 1.66 -12.98
N PHE A 16 20.44 1.92 -14.29
CA PHE A 16 19.76 1.10 -15.31
C PHE A 16 20.58 -0.12 -15.80
N ARG A 17 21.68 -0.48 -15.14
CA ARG A 17 22.51 -1.62 -15.55
C ARG A 17 21.93 -2.98 -15.12
N HIS A 18 20.91 -2.98 -14.25
CA HIS A 18 20.24 -4.18 -13.74
C HIS A 18 18.76 -4.30 -14.11
N TYR A 19 18.22 -3.34 -14.86
CA TYR A 19 16.80 -3.33 -15.23
C TYR A 19 16.67 -3.14 -16.74
N ALA A 20 15.93 -4.04 -17.39
CA ALA A 20 15.68 -4.08 -18.83
C ALA A 20 14.94 -2.83 -19.32
N ASP A 21 14.10 -2.22 -18.46
CA ASP A 21 13.39 -0.98 -18.75
C ASP A 21 13.01 -0.18 -17.48
N LYS A 22 12.30 0.93 -17.70
CA LYS A 22 11.80 1.82 -16.63
C LYS A 22 10.67 1.18 -15.82
N GLU A 23 9.95 0.22 -16.38
CA GLU A 23 8.83 -0.47 -15.71
C GLU A 23 9.39 -1.46 -14.68
N GLU A 24 10.43 -2.23 -15.03
CA GLU A 24 11.10 -3.15 -14.10
C GLU A 24 11.74 -2.41 -12.91
N LEU A 25 12.32 -1.22 -13.15
CA LEU A 25 12.82 -0.36 -12.07
C LEU A 25 11.69 0.14 -11.16
N LEU A 26 10.55 0.52 -11.74
CA LEU A 26 9.38 0.96 -10.98
C LEU A 26 8.79 -0.19 -10.17
N ASP A 27 8.77 -1.40 -10.71
CA ASP A 27 8.29 -2.60 -10.04
C ASP A 27 9.19 -2.99 -8.85
N ASP A 28 10.51 -2.91 -9.01
CA ASP A 28 11.44 -3.25 -7.94
C ASP A 28 11.45 -2.18 -6.82
N LEU A 29 11.31 -0.91 -7.19
CA LEU A 29 11.11 0.19 -6.24
C LEU A 29 9.76 0.06 -5.52
N ALA A 30 8.69 -0.27 -6.26
CA ALA A 30 7.38 -0.51 -5.70
C ALA A 30 7.45 -1.65 -4.68
N ALA A 31 8.03 -2.78 -5.04
CA ALA A 31 8.15 -3.95 -4.18
C ALA A 31 8.85 -3.62 -2.85
N ARG A 32 9.91 -2.80 -2.88
CA ARG A 32 10.60 -2.35 -1.65
C ARG A 32 9.76 -1.42 -0.79
N GLU A 33 9.16 -0.40 -1.40
CA GLU A 33 8.32 0.57 -0.67
C GLU A 33 7.06 -0.08 -0.09
N ILE A 34 6.50 -1.06 -0.79
CA ILE A 34 5.37 -1.87 -0.33
C ILE A 34 5.78 -2.77 0.83
N ALA A 35 6.92 -3.47 0.72
CA ALA A 35 7.43 -4.29 1.81
C ALA A 35 7.74 -3.45 3.05
N GLU A 36 8.27 -2.23 2.87
CA GLU A 36 8.51 -1.29 3.95
C GLU A 36 7.19 -0.77 4.55
N LEU A 37 6.19 -0.47 3.71
CA LEU A 37 4.87 -0.05 4.17
C LEU A 37 4.20 -1.15 4.98
N LEU A 38 4.20 -2.37 4.46
CA LEU A 38 3.59 -3.54 5.09
C LEU A 38 4.28 -3.94 6.38
N GLY A 39 5.61 -3.96 6.40
CA GLY A 39 6.38 -4.21 7.60
C GLY A 39 6.17 -3.15 8.69
N LYS A 40 5.85 -1.90 8.30
CA LYS A 40 5.57 -0.80 9.23
C LYS A 40 4.11 -0.70 9.66
N SER A 41 3.15 -1.15 8.84
CA SER A 41 1.72 -1.09 9.15
C SER A 41 1.26 -2.27 10.01
N MET A 42 1.97 -3.40 9.98
CA MET A 42 1.65 -4.58 10.78
C MET A 42 1.61 -4.40 12.30
N PRO A 43 2.59 -3.72 12.94
CA PRO A 43 2.52 -3.41 14.37
C PRO A 43 1.37 -2.47 14.72
N VAL A 44 0.82 -1.75 13.73
CA VAL A 44 -0.22 -0.75 13.92
C VAL A 44 -1.62 -1.35 13.83
N PHE A 45 -1.77 -2.50 13.16
CA PHE A 45 -2.98 -3.34 13.26
C PHE A 45 -3.06 -4.16 14.55
N ALA A 46 -1.94 -4.28 15.27
CA ALA A 46 -1.89 -4.79 16.64
C ALA A 46 -2.04 -3.68 17.69
N ALA A 47 -2.25 -2.42 17.27
CA ALA A 47 -2.48 -1.31 18.19
C ALA A 47 -3.94 -1.26 18.64
N ASP A 48 -4.17 -0.88 19.90
CA ASP A 48 -5.52 -0.64 20.46
C ASP A 48 -6.33 0.44 19.71
N ASP A 49 -5.69 1.19 18.78
CA ASP A 49 -6.30 2.28 18.01
C ASP A 49 -6.04 2.10 16.50
N THR A 50 -6.94 1.38 15.84
CA THR A 50 -6.94 1.10 14.40
C THR A 50 -7.08 2.37 13.57
N ARG A 51 -7.75 3.40 14.10
CA ARG A 51 -7.92 4.68 13.40
C ARG A 51 -6.61 5.44 13.34
N ARG A 52 -5.86 5.48 14.44
CA ARG A 52 -4.53 6.08 14.48
C ARG A 52 -3.55 5.34 13.55
N ALA A 53 -3.73 4.03 13.37
CA ALA A 53 -3.02 3.25 12.38
C ALA A 53 -3.27 3.73 10.94
N CYS A 54 -4.54 3.91 10.59
CA CYS A 54 -4.94 4.41 9.29
C CYS A 54 -4.39 5.82 9.04
N VAL A 55 -4.39 6.69 10.05
CA VAL A 55 -3.81 8.04 9.93
C VAL A 55 -2.32 7.97 9.60
N ALA A 56 -1.54 7.19 10.36
CA ALA A 56 -0.10 7.04 10.13
C ALA A 56 0.22 6.48 8.72
N LEU A 57 -0.62 5.57 8.22
CA LEU A 57 -0.53 5.05 6.85
C LEU A 57 -0.70 6.18 5.81
N PHE A 58 -1.76 6.99 5.91
CA PHE A 58 -1.99 8.08 4.98
C PHE A 58 -0.95 9.20 5.09
N GLU A 59 -0.44 9.50 6.30
CA GLU A 59 0.69 10.42 6.49
C GLU A 59 1.96 9.93 5.80
N TYR A 60 2.27 8.63 5.92
CA TYR A 60 3.41 8.03 5.23
C TYR A 60 3.28 8.19 3.71
N ILE A 61 2.11 7.87 3.15
CA ILE A 61 1.83 8.00 1.73
C ILE A 61 1.90 9.47 1.29
N ALA A 62 1.35 10.39 2.07
CA ALA A 62 1.34 11.82 1.78
C ALA A 62 2.75 12.40 1.62
N ARG A 63 3.70 11.98 2.46
CA ARG A 63 5.12 12.41 2.37
C ARG A 63 5.78 12.04 1.04
N ARG A 64 5.27 11.02 0.34
CA ARG A 64 5.76 10.54 -0.95
C ARG A 64 4.62 10.47 -1.98
N ARG A 65 3.70 11.44 -1.97
CA ARG A 65 2.46 11.40 -2.76
C ARG A 65 2.68 11.20 -4.26
N SER A 66 3.68 11.85 -4.84
CA SER A 66 4.01 11.73 -6.27
C SER A 66 4.48 10.33 -6.64
N LEU A 67 5.32 9.71 -5.79
CA LEU A 67 5.77 8.33 -5.94
C LEU A 67 4.58 7.37 -5.87
N TRP A 68 3.80 7.44 -4.79
CA TRP A 68 2.65 6.54 -4.61
C TRP A 68 1.59 6.70 -5.70
N ARG A 69 1.37 7.93 -6.18
CA ARG A 69 0.50 8.16 -7.35
C ARG A 69 1.07 7.49 -8.60
N ALA A 70 2.36 7.66 -8.90
CA ALA A 70 2.98 7.01 -10.04
C ALA A 70 2.93 5.47 -9.95
N LEU A 71 3.09 4.92 -8.74
CA LEU A 71 3.03 3.48 -8.48
C LEU A 71 1.60 2.92 -8.63
N LEU A 72 0.61 3.58 -8.04
CA LEU A 72 -0.77 3.07 -7.94
C LEU A 72 -1.68 3.50 -9.09
N THR A 73 -1.36 4.58 -9.80
CA THR A 73 -2.11 5.02 -10.98
C THR A 73 -1.34 4.82 -12.29
N GLY A 74 -0.13 4.25 -12.22
CA GLY A 74 0.68 3.85 -13.37
C GLY A 74 0.54 2.35 -13.70
N GLY A 75 1.38 1.86 -14.61
CA GLY A 75 1.33 0.46 -15.08
C GLY A 75 1.66 -0.60 -14.02
N ALA A 76 2.27 -0.22 -12.90
CA ALA A 76 2.71 -1.14 -11.85
C ALA A 76 1.57 -1.57 -10.89
N ALA A 77 0.40 -0.94 -10.93
CA ALA A 77 -0.70 -1.18 -9.98
C ALA A 77 -1.13 -2.67 -9.82
N PRO A 78 -1.20 -3.50 -10.89
CA PRO A 78 -1.52 -4.92 -10.76
C PRO A 78 -0.45 -5.72 -9.98
N ILE A 79 0.83 -5.40 -10.19
CA ILE A 79 1.95 -6.04 -9.51
C ILE A 79 1.96 -5.65 -8.02
N LEU A 80 1.67 -4.38 -7.73
CA LEU A 80 1.46 -3.91 -6.37
C LEU A 80 0.38 -4.73 -5.66
N ARG A 81 -0.79 -4.87 -6.29
CA ARG A 81 -1.91 -5.62 -5.72
C ARG A 81 -1.54 -7.08 -5.43
N ALA A 82 -0.86 -7.76 -6.35
CA ALA A 82 -0.44 -9.14 -6.16
C ALA A 82 0.53 -9.32 -4.98
N ARG A 83 1.54 -8.44 -4.87
CA ARG A 83 2.53 -8.46 -3.78
C ARG A 83 1.89 -8.23 -2.41
N PHE A 84 0.96 -7.28 -2.34
CA PHE A 84 0.23 -6.95 -1.13
C PHE A 84 -0.63 -8.12 -0.63
N VAL A 85 -1.33 -8.82 -1.54
CA VAL A 85 -2.15 -10.00 -1.17
C VAL A 85 -1.27 -11.13 -0.65
N GLU A 86 -0.14 -11.40 -1.33
CA GLU A 86 0.80 -12.44 -0.91
C GLU A 86 1.35 -12.16 0.49
N HIS A 87 1.74 -10.93 0.77
CA HIS A 87 2.26 -10.57 2.08
C HIS A 87 1.18 -10.56 3.17
N GLY A 88 -0.04 -10.13 2.85
CA GLY A 88 -1.18 -10.23 3.75
C GLY A 88 -1.44 -11.68 4.17
N ARG A 89 -1.31 -12.64 3.24
CA ARG A 89 -1.45 -14.07 3.53
C ARG A 89 -0.38 -14.58 4.49
N GLN A 90 0.88 -14.18 4.27
CA GLN A 90 2.00 -14.54 5.15
C GLN A 90 1.74 -14.06 6.58
N VAL A 91 1.39 -12.79 6.73
CA VAL A 91 0.97 -12.21 8.01
C VAL A 91 -0.16 -13.02 8.65
N ALA A 92 -1.24 -13.26 7.91
CA ALA A 92 -2.40 -13.94 8.47
C ALA A 92 -2.10 -15.36 8.95
N SER A 93 -1.16 -16.04 8.27
CA SER A 93 -0.65 -17.35 8.70
C SER A 93 0.18 -17.29 9.99
N GLU A 94 0.86 -16.16 10.25
CA GLU A 94 1.65 -15.93 11.47
C GLU A 94 0.78 -15.51 12.66
N PHE A 95 -0.30 -14.75 12.43
CA PHE A 95 -1.14 -14.20 13.50
C PHE A 95 -2.28 -15.11 13.96
N GLY A 96 -2.53 -16.22 13.25
CA GLY A 96 -3.31 -17.38 13.70
C GLY A 96 -4.39 -17.11 14.75
N THR A 97 -5.38 -16.25 14.46
CA THR A 97 -6.46 -16.01 15.41
C THR A 97 -7.46 -17.17 15.36
N VAL A 98 -7.97 -17.53 16.55
CA VAL A 98 -9.07 -18.50 16.70
C VAL A 98 -10.33 -17.84 16.15
N ALA A 99 -10.58 -18.07 14.86
CA ALA A 99 -11.73 -17.49 14.18
C ALA A 99 -13.05 -17.97 14.80
N SER A 100 -14.01 -17.06 14.90
CA SER A 100 -15.40 -17.39 15.26
C SER A 100 -15.97 -18.44 14.27
N PRO A 101 -16.88 -19.34 14.68
CA PRO A 101 -17.44 -20.39 13.81
C PRO A 101 -18.06 -19.87 12.50
N ASP A 102 -18.54 -18.62 12.52
CA ASP A 102 -19.19 -17.95 11.39
C ASP A 102 -18.26 -17.03 10.60
N ALA A 103 -16.97 -16.96 10.96
CA ALA A 103 -16.03 -16.07 10.31
C ALA A 103 -15.74 -16.50 8.86
N SER A 104 -15.66 -15.52 7.95
CA SER A 104 -15.24 -15.78 6.58
C SER A 104 -13.83 -16.39 6.55
N PRO A 105 -13.45 -17.20 5.54
CA PRO A 105 -12.10 -17.74 5.44
C PRO A 105 -11.02 -16.65 5.56
N ILE A 106 -10.00 -16.89 6.38
CA ILE A 106 -8.96 -15.89 6.67
C ILE A 106 -8.30 -15.33 5.40
N ASP A 107 -8.07 -16.17 4.39
CA ASP A 107 -7.53 -15.74 3.10
C ASP A 107 -8.43 -14.72 2.38
N LEU A 108 -9.75 -14.92 2.44
CA LEU A 108 -10.72 -14.01 1.84
C LEU A 108 -10.72 -12.66 2.58
N ARG A 109 -10.72 -12.67 3.91
CA ARG A 109 -10.68 -11.44 4.73
C ARG A 109 -9.43 -10.62 4.42
N VAL A 110 -8.29 -11.28 4.37
CA VAL A 110 -6.98 -10.67 4.08
C VAL A 110 -6.93 -10.12 2.67
N THR A 111 -7.33 -10.91 1.67
CA THR A 111 -7.36 -10.50 0.27
C THR A 111 -8.29 -9.31 0.08
N HIS A 112 -9.47 -9.33 0.70
CA HIS A 112 -10.43 -8.23 0.67
C HIS A 112 -9.85 -6.97 1.33
N ALA A 113 -9.37 -7.07 2.57
CA ALA A 113 -8.86 -5.92 3.32
C ALA A 113 -7.70 -5.24 2.58
N THR A 114 -6.82 -6.05 2.02
CA THR A 114 -5.69 -5.61 1.23
C THR A 114 -6.15 -4.89 -0.04
N ALA A 115 -7.02 -5.51 -0.84
CA ALA A 115 -7.52 -4.91 -2.07
C ALA A 115 -8.27 -3.62 -1.81
N ALA A 116 -9.16 -3.59 -0.81
CA ALA A 116 -9.94 -2.42 -0.44
C ALA A 116 -9.04 -1.26 0.02
N THR A 117 -8.00 -1.55 0.81
CA THR A 117 -7.02 -0.55 1.24
C THR A 117 -6.32 0.11 0.05
N ILE A 118 -5.83 -0.70 -0.90
CA ILE A 118 -5.15 -0.22 -2.10
C ILE A 118 -6.08 0.66 -2.95
N GLU A 119 -7.31 0.21 -3.19
CA GLU A 119 -8.29 0.95 -3.99
C GLU A 119 -8.64 2.31 -3.36
N ILE A 120 -8.81 2.36 -2.03
CA ILE A 120 -9.06 3.62 -1.31
C ILE A 120 -7.87 4.58 -1.45
N ILE A 121 -6.64 4.07 -1.31
CA ILE A 121 -5.42 4.88 -1.47
C ILE A 121 -5.32 5.41 -2.91
N ALA A 122 -5.48 4.54 -3.91
CA ALA A 122 -5.41 4.91 -5.33
C ALA A 122 -6.46 5.97 -5.67
N TRP A 123 -7.70 5.78 -5.20
CA TRP A 123 -8.77 6.75 -5.35
C TRP A 123 -8.42 8.11 -4.74
N TRP A 124 -7.88 8.13 -3.51
CA TRP A 124 -7.49 9.36 -2.81
C TRP A 124 -6.32 10.09 -3.49
N LEU A 125 -5.37 9.36 -4.08
CA LEU A 125 -4.24 9.91 -4.84
C LEU A 125 -4.68 10.50 -6.19
N GLY A 126 -5.74 9.96 -6.77
CA GLY A 126 -6.34 10.42 -8.02
C GLY A 126 -7.15 11.71 -7.91
N GLN A 127 -7.60 12.09 -6.71
CA GLN A 127 -8.41 13.30 -6.53
C GLN A 127 -7.62 14.58 -6.82
N ALA A 128 -8.26 15.52 -7.52
CA ALA A 128 -7.74 16.87 -7.75
C ALA A 128 -7.68 17.67 -6.45
N GLU A 129 -8.72 17.57 -5.63
CA GLU A 129 -8.76 18.08 -4.26
C GLU A 129 -8.96 16.89 -3.32
N ALA A 130 -7.87 16.48 -2.67
CA ALA A 130 -7.87 15.28 -1.85
C ALA A 130 -8.52 15.55 -0.48
N LEU A 131 -9.32 14.59 0.00
CA LEU A 131 -9.85 14.63 1.36
C LEU A 131 -8.71 14.77 2.39
N PRO A 132 -8.95 15.45 3.52
CA PRO A 132 -8.00 15.47 4.64
C PRO A 132 -7.64 14.06 5.12
N ILE A 133 -6.42 13.89 5.61
CA ILE A 133 -5.87 12.59 6.02
C ILE A 133 -6.77 11.92 7.06
N GLU A 134 -7.25 12.66 8.03
CA GLU A 134 -8.10 12.17 9.12
C GLU A 134 -9.44 11.63 8.59
N GLN A 135 -9.98 12.27 7.54
CA GLN A 135 -11.24 11.85 6.93
C GLN A 135 -11.05 10.56 6.12
N ILE A 136 -10.03 10.49 5.25
CA ILE A 136 -9.79 9.29 4.45
C ILE A 136 -9.32 8.10 5.31
N ALA A 137 -8.55 8.36 6.37
CA ALA A 137 -8.18 7.37 7.37
C ALA A 137 -9.41 6.81 8.10
N GLY A 138 -10.35 7.68 8.49
CA GLY A 138 -11.61 7.26 9.10
C GLY A 138 -12.57 6.54 8.14
N ILE A 139 -12.39 6.70 6.83
CA ILE A 139 -13.11 5.89 5.82
C ILE A 139 -12.48 4.50 5.75
N LEU A 140 -11.15 4.41 5.64
CA LEU A 140 -10.42 3.14 5.61
C LEU A 140 -10.70 2.28 6.84
N ASP A 141 -10.61 2.87 8.03
CA ASP A 141 -10.84 2.20 9.29
C ASP A 141 -12.24 1.57 9.35
N ARG A 142 -13.28 2.38 9.07
CA ARG A 142 -14.68 1.97 9.16
C ARG A 142 -15.11 0.97 8.08
N LEU A 143 -14.60 1.10 6.86
CA LEU A 143 -15.01 0.24 5.75
C LEU A 143 -14.21 -1.06 5.66
N VAL A 144 -12.99 -1.09 6.21
CA VAL A 144 -12.05 -2.18 5.96
C VAL A 144 -11.49 -2.75 7.25
N ILE A 145 -10.86 -1.93 8.09
CA ILE A 145 -10.07 -2.43 9.22
C ILE A 145 -10.96 -2.93 10.36
N THR A 146 -11.88 -2.10 10.86
CA THR A 146 -12.78 -2.48 11.95
C THR A 146 -13.62 -3.73 11.60
N PRO A 147 -14.25 -3.84 10.41
CA PRO A 147 -15.00 -5.04 10.06
C PRO A 147 -14.11 -6.29 9.93
N THR A 148 -12.90 -6.16 9.36
CA THR A 148 -11.98 -7.29 9.19
C THR A 148 -11.52 -7.85 10.53
N LEU A 149 -11.29 -6.98 11.52
CA LEU A 149 -10.92 -7.38 12.88
C LEU A 149 -12.11 -7.93 13.68
N ALA A 150 -13.32 -7.44 13.44
CA ALA A 150 -14.53 -7.95 14.12
C ALA A 150 -14.88 -9.40 13.72
N GLU A 151 -14.44 -9.87 12.55
CA GLU A 151 -14.55 -11.27 12.12
C GLU A 151 -13.41 -12.18 12.61
N ALA A 152 -12.31 -11.61 13.12
CA ALA A 152 -11.07 -12.34 13.44
C ALA A 152 -11.09 -12.98 14.82
#